data_AF-E9DBZ3-F1
#
_entry.id   AF-E9DBZ3-F1
#
_cell.length_a   1.000
_cell.length_b   1.000
_cell.length_c   1.000
_cell.angle_alpha   90.00
_cell.angle_beta   90.00
_cell.angle_gamma   90.00
#
_symmetry.space_group_name_H-M   'P 1'
#
loop_
_entity.id
_entity.type
_entity.pdbx_description
1 polymer ?
#
loop_
_entity_poly.entity_id
_entity_poly.type
_entity_poly.pdbx_seq_one_letter_code
_entity_poly.pdbx_strand_id
1 'polypeptide(L)'
;MISFRRCLIIAATFLAFMYILHLSGSGGSTRQPEGSNAGPEDKLSSVDGSLQFQPQQIPLEDLARKPLRERLRYQFPYDIQSKFPAYIWQTWKYTPASGKFKEELRPFEASWTEHHPGFVHQVITDDGLIYVVKYLYAAFPEIIEAFESMPLPVLKADYFRYLILLARGGIYSDIDTFALKPATEWVPAAVDRTTIGLIIGIEADPDRKDWQTWYSRRIQFCQWTIQSKPGHPILRDVVANITEEALRMKSEGKLKKNKMDKTIVEFTGPAVWTDSIFRYFNNPNYFDMGRRDGNSTSEIGYKHFTGMVAQKAVGDVIVLPITSFSPGVRQMGAEEPEHPMAFVKHNFQGAWKTPKA
;
A
#
# COMPACT_ATOMS: atom_id res chain seq x y z
N MET A 1 21.25 -1.34 -46.07
CA MET A 1 22.47 -1.84 -45.41
C MET A 1 23.49 -0.69 -45.34
N ILE A 2 23.93 -0.31 -44.14
CA ILE A 2 24.89 0.78 -43.96
C ILE A 2 26.29 0.23 -44.30
N SER A 3 27.00 0.90 -45.22
CA SER A 3 28.35 0.46 -45.63
C SER A 3 29.35 0.61 -44.47
N PHE A 4 30.30 -0.31 -44.34
CA PHE A 4 31.32 -0.33 -43.29
C PHE A 4 32.03 1.03 -43.08
N ARG A 5 32.31 1.77 -44.18
CA ARG A 5 32.90 3.13 -44.12
C ARG A 5 32.02 4.15 -43.38
N ARG A 6 30.70 4.05 -43.49
CA ARG A 6 29.75 4.92 -42.78
C ARG A 6 29.67 4.58 -41.30
N CYS A 7 29.80 3.30 -40.93
CA CYS A 7 29.89 2.89 -39.52
C CYS A 7 31.16 3.43 -38.83
N LEU A 8 32.30 3.42 -39.54
CA LEU A 8 33.56 3.98 -39.04
C LEU A 8 33.47 5.50 -38.80
N ILE A 9 32.83 6.24 -39.71
CA ILE A 9 32.65 7.68 -39.55
C ILE A 9 31.74 7.98 -38.35
N ILE A 10 30.63 7.25 -38.20
CA ILE A 10 29.71 7.42 -37.07
C ILE A 10 30.41 7.13 -35.74
N ALA A 11 31.19 6.04 -35.66
CA ALA A 11 31.95 5.69 -34.47
C ALA A 11 33.00 6.76 -34.12
N ALA A 12 33.73 7.27 -35.11
CA ALA A 12 34.72 8.33 -34.90
C ALA A 12 34.06 9.63 -34.41
N THR A 13 32.90 10.02 -34.96
CA THR A 13 32.17 11.19 -34.50
C THR A 13 31.62 11.03 -33.08
N PHE A 14 31.16 9.82 -32.72
CA PHE A 14 30.64 9.54 -31.38
C PHE A 14 31.75 9.59 -30.31
N LEU A 15 32.92 9.04 -30.63
CA LEU A 15 34.09 9.08 -29.73
C LEU A 15 34.64 10.51 -29.56
N ALA A 16 34.67 11.30 -30.64
CA ALA A 16 35.06 12.71 -30.56
C ALA A 16 34.08 13.52 -29.69
N PHE A 17 32.78 13.26 -29.80
CA PHE A 17 31.76 13.93 -28.98
C PHE A 17 31.88 13.56 -27.49
N MET A 18 32.12 12.29 -27.17
CA MET A 18 32.39 11.87 -25.78
C MET A 18 33.66 12.49 -25.20
N TYR A 19 34.71 12.65 -26.00
CA TYR A 19 35.95 13.28 -25.56
C TYR A 19 35.76 14.77 -25.22
N ILE A 20 35.00 15.51 -26.04
CA ILE A 20 34.69 16.94 -25.79
C ILE A 20 33.82 17.12 -24.54
N LEU A 21 32.87 16.21 -24.30
CA LEU A 21 32.05 16.22 -23.09
C LEU A 21 32.89 15.93 -21.83
N HIS A 22 33.87 15.03 -21.92
CA HIS A 22 34.78 14.75 -20.82
C HIS A 22 35.73 15.90 -20.50
N LEU A 23 36.17 16.67 -21.50
CA LEU A 23 37.00 17.87 -21.30
C LEU A 23 36.22 19.05 -20.68
N SER A 24 34.89 19.05 -20.75
CA SER A 24 34.04 20.12 -20.22
C SER A 24 33.58 19.88 -18.77
N GLY A 25 34.02 18.79 -18.13
CA GLY A 25 33.54 18.32 -16.83
C GLY A 25 34.46 18.57 -15.63
N SER A 26 35.39 19.54 -15.67
CA SER A 26 36.19 19.91 -14.50
C SER A 26 36.34 21.42 -14.37
N GLY A 27 35.56 22.05 -13.47
CA GLY A 27 35.74 23.45 -13.13
C GLY A 27 34.62 24.01 -12.27
N GLY A 28 34.73 23.88 -10.95
CA GLY A 28 33.79 24.46 -9.98
C GLY A 28 34.38 24.54 -8.58
N SER A 29 35.32 25.47 -8.40
CA SER A 29 36.00 25.78 -7.13
C SER A 29 35.04 26.38 -6.10
N THR A 30 35.10 25.83 -4.89
CA THR A 30 34.51 26.33 -3.64
C THR A 30 35.04 27.74 -3.32
N ARG A 31 34.15 28.67 -2.91
CA ARG A 31 34.49 29.92 -2.24
C ARG A 31 33.75 30.00 -0.90
N GLN A 32 34.52 30.09 0.18
CA GLN A 32 34.05 30.56 1.49
C GLN A 32 34.02 32.10 1.50
N PRO A 33 33.17 32.72 2.33
CA PRO A 33 33.47 33.99 2.95
C PRO A 33 33.61 33.88 4.48
N GLU A 34 34.58 34.63 4.99
CA GLU A 34 34.90 34.84 6.40
C GLU A 34 33.82 35.67 7.13
N GLY A 35 33.89 35.59 8.47
CA GLY A 35 32.85 35.99 9.41
C GLY A 35 32.75 37.48 9.76
N SER A 36 31.64 37.81 10.42
CA SER A 36 31.46 39.02 11.21
C SER A 36 30.60 38.70 12.45
N ASN A 37 31.15 39.01 13.63
CA ASN A 37 30.52 38.87 14.95
C ASN A 37 29.37 39.87 15.16
N ALA A 38 28.24 39.40 15.70
CA ALA A 38 27.30 40.19 16.49
C ALA A 38 26.60 39.28 17.52
N GLY A 39 26.35 39.83 18.72
CA GLY A 39 26.02 39.14 19.97
C GLY A 39 24.62 38.50 20.10
N PRO A 40 24.25 38.07 21.32
CA PRO A 40 23.33 36.94 21.53
C PRO A 40 21.88 37.38 21.66
N GLU A 41 21.00 36.81 20.84
CA GLU A 41 19.56 36.85 21.08
C GLU A 41 18.91 35.46 20.95
N ASP A 42 17.91 35.31 21.80
CA ASP A 42 17.17 34.16 22.31
C ASP A 42 16.95 32.87 21.52
N LYS A 43 16.89 31.82 22.34
CA LYS A 43 16.52 30.43 22.05
C LYS A 43 15.14 30.32 21.39
N LEU A 44 15.09 29.71 20.22
CA LEU A 44 13.98 28.85 19.83
C LEU A 44 14.55 27.65 19.07
N SER A 45 14.84 26.57 19.79
CA SER A 45 15.25 25.30 19.20
C SER A 45 14.06 24.66 18.49
N SER A 46 13.97 24.88 17.18
CA SER A 46 13.17 24.03 16.29
C SER A 46 13.74 22.62 16.35
N VAL A 47 12.97 21.69 16.91
CA VAL A 47 13.30 20.26 16.84
C VAL A 47 13.10 19.83 15.39
N ASP A 48 14.20 19.73 14.68
CA ASP A 48 14.27 19.21 13.32
C ASP A 48 14.03 17.69 13.36
N GLY A 49 12.81 17.29 13.02
CA GLY A 49 12.30 15.94 13.13
C GLY A 49 12.51 15.06 11.90
N SER A 50 13.47 15.36 11.02
CA SER A 50 13.81 14.48 9.92
C SER A 50 14.84 13.43 10.36
N LEU A 51 14.38 12.37 11.04
CA LEU A 51 15.16 11.14 11.12
C LEU A 51 15.19 10.51 9.71
N GLN A 52 16.17 10.93 8.89
CA GLN A 52 16.55 10.17 7.71
C GLN A 52 16.98 8.79 8.19
N PHE A 53 16.13 7.78 7.98
CA PHE A 53 16.49 6.40 8.25
C PHE A 53 17.53 5.96 7.21
N GLN A 54 18.80 6.21 7.49
CA GLN A 54 19.87 5.48 6.82
C GLN A 54 20.03 4.16 7.59
N PRO A 55 19.59 3.02 7.04
CA PRO A 55 19.83 1.74 7.69
C PRO A 55 21.34 1.56 7.81
N GLN A 56 21.84 1.63 9.04
CA GLN A 56 23.20 1.21 9.35
C GLN A 56 23.31 -0.25 8.89
N GLN A 57 24.26 -0.56 8.02
CA GLN A 57 24.39 -1.90 7.46
C GLN A 57 24.60 -2.90 8.61
N ILE A 58 23.67 -3.85 8.73
CA ILE A 58 23.71 -4.90 9.77
C ILE A 58 24.23 -6.18 9.10
N PRO A 59 25.13 -6.94 9.75
CA PRO A 59 25.51 -8.26 9.26
C PRO A 59 24.28 -9.13 8.97
N LEU A 60 24.32 -9.90 7.88
CA LEU A 60 23.17 -10.70 7.44
C LEU A 60 22.73 -11.74 8.48
N GLU A 61 23.68 -12.29 9.23
CA GLU A 61 23.45 -13.24 10.32
C GLU A 61 22.67 -12.62 11.48
N ASP A 62 23.00 -11.38 11.84
CA ASP A 62 22.31 -10.63 12.89
C ASP A 62 20.92 -10.23 12.43
N LEU A 63 20.77 -9.82 11.16
CA LEU A 63 19.47 -9.52 10.56
C LEU A 63 18.56 -10.77 10.58
N ALA A 64 19.09 -11.94 10.24
CA ALA A 64 18.32 -13.19 10.20
C ALA A 64 17.71 -13.58 11.56
N ARG A 65 18.35 -13.19 12.68
CA ARG A 65 17.88 -13.44 14.05
C ARG A 65 16.82 -12.46 14.53
N LYS A 66 16.61 -11.35 13.81
CA LYS A 66 15.62 -10.34 14.18
C LYS A 66 14.19 -10.83 13.91
N PRO A 67 13.19 -10.34 14.66
CA PRO A 67 11.79 -10.62 14.37
C PRO A 67 11.41 -10.25 12.92
N LEU A 68 10.43 -10.95 12.35
CA LEU A 68 9.99 -10.78 10.96
C LEU A 68 9.72 -9.30 10.62
N ARG A 69 9.06 -8.57 11.51
CA ARG A 69 8.78 -7.13 11.34
C ARG A 69 10.06 -6.30 11.18
N GLU A 70 11.11 -6.56 11.95
CA GLU A 70 12.37 -5.83 11.83
C GLU A 70 13.11 -6.17 10.53
N ARG A 71 13.09 -7.45 10.12
CA ARG A 71 13.65 -7.87 8.83
C ARG A 71 12.92 -7.23 7.66
N LEU A 72 11.59 -7.19 7.70
CA LEU A 72 10.76 -6.51 6.70
C LEU A 72 11.02 -5.01 6.67
N ARG A 73 11.23 -4.36 7.83
CA ARG A 73 11.61 -2.94 7.90
C ARG A 73 12.95 -2.68 7.22
N TYR A 74 13.90 -3.58 7.40
CA TYR A 74 15.22 -3.45 6.77
C TYR A 74 15.14 -3.63 5.25
N GLN A 75 14.42 -4.66 4.77
CA GLN A 75 14.28 -4.94 3.34
C GLN A 75 13.43 -3.89 2.60
N PHE A 76 12.35 -3.45 3.22
CA PHE A 76 11.38 -2.51 2.66
C PHE A 76 11.35 -1.25 3.54
N PRO A 77 12.38 -0.39 3.45
CA PRO A 77 12.43 0.84 4.21
C PRO A 77 11.27 1.75 3.81
N TYR A 78 10.74 2.46 4.78
CA TYR A 78 9.67 3.42 4.55
C TYR A 78 10.26 4.82 4.47
N ASP A 79 10.02 5.49 3.35
CA ASP A 79 10.36 6.90 3.16
C ASP A 79 9.08 7.69 2.87
N ILE A 80 8.66 8.48 3.86
CA ILE A 80 7.48 9.33 3.75
C ILE A 80 7.65 10.40 2.67
N GLN A 81 8.85 10.91 2.42
CA GLN A 81 9.08 11.99 1.45
C GLN A 81 9.07 11.48 0.00
N SER A 82 9.15 10.16 -0.21
CA SER A 82 9.04 9.55 -1.53
C SER A 82 7.67 9.81 -2.17
N LYS A 83 7.57 9.69 -3.50
CA LYS A 83 6.29 9.79 -4.22
C LYS A 83 5.54 8.46 -4.14
N PHE A 84 4.21 8.50 -4.20
CA PHE A 84 3.42 7.31 -4.49
C PHE A 84 3.85 6.71 -5.84
N PRO A 85 4.23 5.42 -5.89
CA PRO A 85 4.57 4.78 -7.15
C PRO A 85 3.38 4.74 -8.12
N ALA A 86 3.63 4.98 -9.41
CA ALA A 86 2.61 4.97 -10.46
C ALA A 86 2.32 3.54 -10.98
N TYR A 87 1.99 2.63 -10.06
CA TYR A 87 1.58 1.26 -10.36
C TYR A 87 0.14 1.02 -9.94
N ILE A 88 -0.59 0.26 -10.75
CA ILE A 88 -1.90 -0.29 -10.41
C ILE A 88 -1.79 -1.82 -10.48
N TRP A 89 -2.17 -2.47 -9.40
CA TRP A 89 -2.15 -3.92 -9.24
C TRP A 89 -3.58 -4.42 -9.09
N GLN A 90 -3.98 -5.33 -9.96
CA GLN A 90 -5.19 -6.14 -9.78
C GLN A 90 -4.81 -7.61 -9.84
N THR A 91 -5.66 -8.48 -9.30
CA THR A 91 -5.48 -9.93 -9.39
C THR A 91 -6.70 -10.59 -9.99
N TRP A 92 -6.48 -11.57 -10.86
CA TRP A 92 -7.57 -12.35 -11.45
C TRP A 92 -7.10 -13.70 -11.98
N LYS A 93 -8.03 -14.55 -12.43
CA LYS A 93 -7.71 -15.86 -13.03
C LYS A 93 -6.93 -15.73 -14.34
N TYR A 94 -7.20 -14.69 -15.11
CA TYR A 94 -6.63 -14.49 -16.45
C TYR A 94 -6.25 -13.02 -16.66
N THR A 95 -5.26 -12.77 -17.52
CA THR A 95 -4.91 -11.41 -17.94
C THR A 95 -5.93 -10.86 -18.97
N PRO A 96 -6.05 -9.53 -19.14
CA PRO A 96 -6.93 -8.92 -20.14
C PRO A 96 -6.69 -9.36 -21.58
N ALA A 97 -5.45 -9.80 -21.89
CA ALA A 97 -5.05 -10.33 -23.19
C ALA A 97 -5.55 -11.75 -23.46
N SER A 98 -6.01 -12.48 -22.45
CA SER A 98 -6.54 -13.83 -22.59
C SER A 98 -7.97 -13.82 -23.14
N GLY A 99 -8.28 -14.71 -24.08
CA GLY A 99 -9.67 -14.94 -24.53
C GLY A 99 -10.59 -15.51 -23.44
N LYS A 100 -10.04 -15.94 -22.29
CA LYS A 100 -10.81 -16.37 -21.11
C LYS A 100 -11.13 -15.22 -20.14
N PHE A 101 -10.59 -14.03 -20.40
CA PHE A 101 -10.95 -12.84 -19.64
C PHE A 101 -12.36 -12.40 -20.05
N LYS A 102 -13.30 -12.46 -19.11
CA LYS A 102 -14.71 -12.24 -19.41
C LYS A 102 -14.98 -10.79 -19.82
N GLU A 103 -15.84 -10.62 -20.81
CA GLU A 103 -16.27 -9.30 -21.29
C GLU A 103 -16.88 -8.43 -20.17
N GLU A 104 -17.56 -9.05 -19.20
CA GLU A 104 -18.13 -8.36 -18.02
C GLU A 104 -17.08 -7.66 -17.15
N LEU A 105 -15.81 -8.08 -17.21
CA LEU A 105 -14.71 -7.52 -16.41
C LEU A 105 -13.93 -6.41 -17.12
N ARG A 106 -14.04 -6.31 -18.45
CA ARG A 106 -13.27 -5.33 -19.23
C ARG A 106 -13.56 -3.89 -18.84
N PRO A 107 -14.82 -3.47 -18.60
CA PRO A 107 -15.08 -2.10 -18.19
C PRO A 107 -14.44 -1.75 -16.84
N PHE A 108 -14.43 -2.69 -15.89
CA PHE A 108 -13.81 -2.49 -14.57
C PHE A 108 -12.30 -2.27 -14.72
N GLU A 109 -11.61 -3.20 -15.39
CA GLU A 109 -10.17 -3.13 -15.64
C GLU A 109 -9.78 -1.89 -16.46
N ALA A 110 -10.51 -1.60 -17.54
CA ALA A 110 -10.23 -0.45 -18.41
C ALA A 110 -10.33 0.88 -17.67
N SER A 111 -11.32 1.04 -16.78
CA SER A 111 -11.53 2.29 -16.03
C SER A 111 -10.30 2.72 -15.24
N TRP A 112 -9.54 1.76 -14.70
CA TRP A 112 -8.31 2.04 -13.97
C TRP A 112 -7.23 2.61 -14.89
N THR A 113 -7.07 2.05 -16.09
CA THR A 113 -6.15 2.56 -17.11
C THR A 113 -6.58 3.94 -17.62
N GLU A 114 -7.87 4.11 -17.92
CA GLU A 114 -8.43 5.36 -18.47
C GLU A 114 -8.31 6.53 -17.49
N HIS A 115 -8.60 6.30 -16.21
CA HIS A 115 -8.47 7.35 -15.18
C HIS A 115 -7.02 7.59 -14.73
N HIS A 116 -6.06 6.72 -15.06
CA HIS A 116 -4.67 6.86 -14.60
C HIS A 116 -3.68 6.83 -15.77
N PRO A 117 -3.77 7.81 -16.70
CA PRO A 117 -2.83 7.88 -17.82
C PRO A 117 -1.39 7.98 -17.29
N GLY A 118 -0.52 7.11 -17.80
CA GLY A 118 0.88 7.03 -17.39
C GLY A 118 1.18 6.10 -16.22
N PHE A 119 0.17 5.50 -15.57
CA PHE A 119 0.39 4.42 -14.62
C PHE A 119 0.68 3.11 -15.36
N VAL A 120 1.51 2.27 -14.76
CA VAL A 120 1.69 0.88 -15.20
C VAL A 120 0.60 0.05 -14.53
N HIS A 121 -0.37 -0.39 -15.33
CA HIS A 121 -1.46 -1.24 -14.87
C HIS A 121 -1.17 -2.72 -15.15
N GLN A 122 -1.23 -3.55 -14.10
CA GLN A 122 -0.94 -4.98 -14.18
C GLN A 122 -2.02 -5.81 -13.50
N VAL A 123 -2.58 -6.75 -14.27
CA VAL A 123 -3.43 -7.83 -13.76
C VAL A 123 -2.58 -9.08 -13.59
N ILE A 124 -2.29 -9.44 -12.35
CA ILE A 124 -1.46 -10.62 -12.01
C ILE A 124 -2.38 -11.83 -11.88
N THR A 125 -2.04 -12.92 -12.58
CA THR A 125 -2.88 -14.11 -12.57
C THR A 125 -2.80 -14.86 -11.23
N ASP A 126 -3.84 -15.59 -10.86
CA ASP A 126 -3.84 -16.49 -9.68
C ASP A 126 -2.60 -17.41 -9.64
N ASP A 127 -2.27 -18.02 -10.79
CA ASP A 127 -1.09 -18.88 -10.95
C ASP A 127 0.23 -18.07 -10.95
N GLY A 128 0.16 -16.79 -11.31
CA GLY A 128 1.28 -15.86 -11.34
C GLY A 128 1.70 -15.34 -9.96
N LEU A 129 0.76 -15.27 -9.01
CA LEU A 129 0.99 -14.65 -7.69
C LEU A 129 2.23 -15.24 -6.98
N ILE A 130 2.37 -16.57 -6.98
CA ILE A 130 3.46 -17.25 -6.28
C ILE A 130 4.83 -16.86 -6.84
N TYR A 131 4.96 -16.65 -8.15
CA TYR A 131 6.24 -16.29 -8.76
C TYR A 131 6.64 -14.85 -8.39
N VAL A 132 5.67 -13.95 -8.35
CA VAL A 132 5.89 -12.57 -7.88
C VAL A 132 6.29 -12.57 -6.40
N VAL A 133 5.62 -13.36 -5.56
CA VAL A 133 5.97 -13.50 -4.13
C VAL A 133 7.37 -14.06 -3.97
N LYS A 134 7.72 -15.16 -4.66
CA LYS A 134 9.07 -15.77 -4.61
C LYS A 134 10.16 -14.79 -5.04
N TYR A 135 9.89 -13.96 -6.05
CA TYR A 135 10.84 -12.96 -6.52
C TYR A 135 11.04 -11.82 -5.50
N LEU A 136 9.96 -11.25 -4.96
CA LEU A 136 10.03 -10.09 -4.06
C LEU A 136 10.47 -10.48 -2.64
N TYR A 137 10.16 -11.69 -2.20
CA TYR A 137 10.35 -12.17 -0.83
C TYR A 137 11.32 -13.35 -0.73
N ALA A 138 12.27 -13.48 -1.66
CA ALA A 138 13.27 -14.55 -1.66
C ALA A 138 14.05 -14.66 -0.34
N ALA A 139 14.26 -13.55 0.36
CA ALA A 139 14.92 -13.49 1.67
C ALA A 139 14.01 -13.84 2.87
N PHE A 140 12.76 -14.22 2.61
CA PHE A 140 11.72 -14.49 3.62
C PHE A 140 11.02 -15.84 3.31
N PRO A 141 11.70 -16.97 3.48
CA PRO A 141 11.10 -18.29 3.26
C PRO A 141 9.80 -18.50 4.04
N GLU A 142 9.67 -17.90 5.23
CA GLU A 142 8.46 -17.96 6.05
C GLU A 142 7.23 -17.31 5.37
N ILE A 143 7.42 -16.25 4.59
CA ILE A 143 6.35 -15.58 3.83
C ILE A 143 5.93 -16.46 2.65
N ILE A 144 6.90 -17.04 1.94
CA ILE A 144 6.65 -17.94 0.81
C ILE A 144 5.89 -19.19 1.31
N GLU A 145 6.34 -19.78 2.42
CA GLU A 145 5.72 -20.94 3.04
C GLU A 145 4.28 -20.64 3.49
N ALA A 146 4.07 -19.49 4.16
CA ALA A 146 2.74 -19.04 4.55
C ALA A 146 1.82 -18.92 3.33
N PHE A 147 2.28 -18.26 2.27
CA PHE A 147 1.52 -18.07 1.03
C PHE A 147 1.17 -19.40 0.35
N GLU A 148 2.14 -20.33 0.23
CA GLU A 148 1.92 -21.65 -0.39
C GLU A 148 0.96 -22.51 0.42
N SER A 149 0.96 -22.37 1.75
CA SER A 149 0.11 -23.14 2.66
C SER A 149 -1.37 -22.73 2.65
N MET A 150 -1.72 -21.56 2.10
CA MET A 150 -3.09 -21.08 2.05
C MET A 150 -3.96 -21.93 1.10
N PRO A 151 -5.06 -22.53 1.58
CA PRO A 151 -5.82 -23.54 0.83
C PRO A 151 -6.86 -22.95 -0.14
N LEU A 152 -7.08 -21.63 -0.09
CA LEU A 152 -8.10 -20.95 -0.87
C LEU A 152 -7.49 -19.81 -1.69
N PRO A 153 -7.89 -19.63 -2.96
CA PRO A 153 -7.44 -18.50 -3.78
C PRO A 153 -7.70 -17.13 -3.15
N VAL A 154 -8.85 -16.94 -2.48
CA VAL A 154 -9.19 -15.67 -1.83
C VAL A 154 -8.20 -15.29 -0.73
N LEU A 155 -7.71 -16.26 0.07
CA LEU A 155 -6.69 -16.01 1.10
C LEU A 155 -5.38 -15.54 0.47
N LYS A 156 -5.01 -16.14 -0.67
CA LYS A 156 -3.81 -15.77 -1.43
C LYS A 156 -3.94 -14.37 -2.02
N ALA A 157 -5.09 -14.03 -2.62
CA ALA A 157 -5.33 -12.70 -3.16
C ALA A 157 -5.35 -11.62 -2.06
N ASP A 158 -6.03 -11.88 -0.95
CA ASP A 158 -6.04 -11.01 0.22
C ASP A 158 -4.65 -10.79 0.80
N TYR A 159 -3.82 -11.84 0.88
CA TYR A 159 -2.46 -11.67 1.38
C TYR A 159 -1.56 -10.98 0.36
N PHE A 160 -1.70 -11.32 -0.93
CA PHE A 160 -0.92 -10.77 -2.02
C PHE A 160 -1.03 -9.25 -2.12
N ARG A 161 -2.23 -8.68 -1.93
CA ARG A 161 -2.39 -7.21 -2.00
C ARG A 161 -1.53 -6.47 -0.98
N TYR A 162 -1.36 -7.03 0.23
CA TYR A 162 -0.48 -6.42 1.22
C TYR A 162 1.00 -6.60 0.87
N LEU A 163 1.37 -7.78 0.35
CA LEU A 163 2.73 -8.07 -0.09
C LEU A 163 3.17 -7.15 -1.24
N ILE A 164 2.36 -7.03 -2.29
CA ILE A 164 2.74 -6.20 -3.45
C ILE A 164 2.84 -4.73 -3.06
N LEU A 165 1.93 -4.22 -2.23
CA LEU A 165 1.99 -2.84 -1.76
C LEU A 165 3.15 -2.61 -0.79
N LEU A 166 3.49 -3.56 0.07
CA LEU A 166 4.64 -3.43 0.96
C LEU A 166 5.94 -3.33 0.15
N ALA A 167 6.09 -4.16 -0.88
CA ALA A 167 7.30 -4.23 -1.68
C ALA A 167 7.41 -3.13 -2.74
N ARG A 168 6.29 -2.74 -3.37
CA ARG A 168 6.29 -1.88 -4.57
C ARG A 168 5.45 -0.61 -4.43
N GLY A 169 4.62 -0.50 -3.39
CA GLY A 169 3.62 0.55 -3.26
C GLY A 169 2.68 0.62 -4.47
N GLY A 170 2.14 1.80 -4.71
CA GLY A 170 1.15 2.06 -5.76
C GLY A 170 -0.26 1.83 -5.27
N ILE A 171 -1.14 1.43 -6.18
CA ILE A 171 -2.55 1.18 -5.92
C ILE A 171 -2.80 -0.32 -6.11
N TYR A 172 -3.45 -0.95 -5.15
CA TYR A 172 -4.09 -2.23 -5.37
C TYR A 172 -5.60 -2.00 -5.48
N SER A 173 -6.26 -2.68 -6.40
CA SER A 173 -7.72 -2.77 -6.40
C SER A 173 -8.23 -4.14 -6.88
N ASP A 174 -9.33 -4.64 -6.32
CA ASP A 174 -9.99 -5.86 -6.80
C ASP A 174 -10.53 -5.66 -8.24
N ILE A 175 -10.60 -6.74 -9.02
CA ILE A 175 -10.89 -6.68 -10.47
C ILE A 175 -12.31 -6.21 -10.81
N ASP A 176 -13.27 -6.34 -9.89
CA ASP A 176 -14.68 -5.97 -10.08
C ASP A 176 -14.99 -4.56 -9.52
N THR A 177 -14.01 -3.66 -9.66
CA THR A 177 -14.10 -2.26 -9.25
C THR A 177 -14.01 -1.31 -10.44
N PHE A 178 -14.79 -0.24 -10.39
CA PHE A 178 -14.61 0.92 -11.26
C PHE A 178 -13.80 1.99 -10.55
N ALA A 179 -12.74 2.48 -11.18
CA ALA A 179 -12.24 3.81 -10.88
C ALA A 179 -13.26 4.83 -11.41
N LEU A 180 -13.80 5.68 -10.54
CA LEU A 180 -14.67 6.80 -10.92
C LEU A 180 -13.87 8.10 -11.09
N LYS A 181 -12.76 8.20 -10.37
CA LYS A 181 -11.85 9.35 -10.37
C LYS A 181 -10.39 8.91 -10.26
N PRO A 182 -9.44 9.67 -10.80
CA PRO A 182 -8.02 9.41 -10.61
C PRO A 182 -7.62 9.51 -9.14
N ALA A 183 -6.63 8.73 -8.71
CA ALA A 183 -6.05 8.79 -7.37
C ALA A 183 -5.37 10.15 -7.04
N THR A 184 -5.09 10.95 -8.06
CA THR A 184 -4.66 12.35 -7.89
C THR A 184 -5.77 13.26 -7.37
N GLU A 185 -7.03 12.82 -7.34
CA GLU A 185 -8.16 13.57 -6.79
C GLU A 185 -8.63 13.05 -5.42
N TRP A 186 -8.17 11.88 -4.97
CA TRP A 186 -8.61 11.30 -3.69
C TRP A 186 -8.21 12.12 -2.47
N VAL A 187 -7.15 12.93 -2.63
CA VAL A 187 -6.67 13.85 -1.61
C VAL A 187 -6.72 15.26 -2.20
N PRO A 188 -7.30 16.26 -1.49
CA PRO A 188 -7.35 17.63 -1.97
C PRO A 188 -5.97 18.17 -2.31
N ALA A 189 -5.89 19.00 -3.37
CA ALA A 189 -4.64 19.59 -3.84
C ALA A 189 -3.92 20.44 -2.77
N ALA A 190 -4.65 20.94 -1.77
CA ALA A 190 -4.12 21.72 -0.65
C ALA A 190 -3.32 20.88 0.37
N VAL A 191 -3.45 19.55 0.36
CA VAL A 191 -2.73 18.68 1.28
C VAL A 191 -1.40 18.27 0.67
N ASP A 192 -0.30 18.47 1.40
CA ASP A 192 1.02 18.06 0.97
C ASP A 192 1.15 16.53 0.92
N ARG A 193 1.24 15.98 -0.29
CA ARG A 193 1.37 14.53 -0.54
C ARG A 193 2.71 13.95 -0.07
N THR A 194 3.72 14.77 0.19
CA THR A 194 4.98 14.31 0.78
C THR A 194 4.83 13.97 2.27
N THR A 195 3.70 14.32 2.89
CA THR A 195 3.37 13.98 4.29
C THR A 195 2.45 12.76 4.41
N ILE A 196 2.03 12.15 3.29
CA ILE A 196 1.07 11.04 3.28
C ILE A 196 1.77 9.76 2.79
N GLY A 197 1.67 8.67 3.56
CA GLY A 197 2.17 7.34 3.24
C GLY A 197 1.13 6.35 2.75
N LEU A 198 -0.13 6.55 3.14
CA LEU A 198 -1.21 5.60 2.91
C LEU A 198 -2.55 6.32 2.75
N ILE A 199 -3.35 5.88 1.78
CA ILE A 199 -4.72 6.34 1.57
C ILE A 199 -5.64 5.12 1.56
N ILE A 200 -6.62 5.12 2.46
CA ILE A 200 -7.58 4.04 2.68
C ILE A 200 -8.99 4.60 2.79
N GLY A 201 -10.00 3.79 2.52
CA GLY A 201 -11.40 4.16 2.72
C GLY A 201 -12.09 3.32 3.78
N ILE A 202 -13.25 3.77 4.23
CA ILE A 202 -14.17 2.95 5.01
C ILE A 202 -14.96 2.07 4.04
N GLU A 203 -15.04 0.77 4.32
CA GLU A 203 -15.88 -0.17 3.57
C GLU A 203 -17.25 -0.34 4.22
N ALA A 204 -17.26 -0.44 5.56
CA ALA A 204 -18.47 -0.62 6.35
C ALA A 204 -18.40 0.17 7.66
N ASP A 205 -19.50 0.86 7.98
CA ASP A 205 -19.74 1.58 9.24
C ASP A 205 -21.15 1.25 9.77
N PRO A 206 -21.40 0.00 10.20
CA PRO A 206 -22.72 -0.45 10.62
C PRO A 206 -23.18 0.24 11.91
N ASP A 207 -24.07 1.23 11.80
CA ASP A 207 -24.71 1.87 12.95
C ASP A 207 -26.00 1.13 13.37
N ARG A 208 -25.83 -0.07 13.91
CA ARG A 208 -26.92 -0.94 14.37
C ARG A 208 -26.49 -1.76 15.58
N LYS A 209 -27.43 -2.10 16.48
CA LYS A 209 -27.12 -2.84 17.73
C LYS A 209 -26.60 -4.26 17.51
N ASP A 210 -27.00 -4.89 16.42
CA ASP A 210 -26.65 -6.27 16.03
C ASP A 210 -25.54 -6.32 14.97
N TRP A 211 -24.69 -5.29 14.89
CA TRP A 211 -23.62 -5.22 13.89
C TRP A 211 -22.70 -6.45 13.95
N GLN A 212 -22.42 -6.98 15.14
CA GLN A 212 -21.54 -8.13 15.38
C GLN A 212 -22.03 -9.41 14.70
N THR A 213 -23.31 -9.50 14.36
CA THR A 213 -23.88 -10.65 13.64
C THR A 213 -23.47 -10.65 12.17
N TRP A 214 -23.19 -9.48 11.60
CA TRP A 214 -23.00 -9.28 10.16
C TRP A 214 -21.60 -8.78 9.80
N TYR A 215 -20.91 -8.13 10.74
CA TYR A 215 -19.64 -7.46 10.54
C TYR A 215 -18.65 -7.86 11.64
N SER A 216 -17.39 -7.99 11.26
CA SER A 216 -16.31 -8.37 12.18
C SER A 216 -15.93 -7.23 13.12
N ARG A 217 -16.10 -5.98 12.72
CA ARG A 217 -15.72 -4.78 13.49
C ARG A 217 -16.79 -3.69 13.34
N ARG A 218 -16.90 -2.80 14.33
CA ARG A 218 -17.86 -1.68 14.31
C ARG A 218 -17.58 -0.68 13.17
N ILE A 219 -16.34 -0.60 12.72
CA ILE A 219 -15.92 -0.03 11.43
C ILE A 219 -15.00 -1.03 10.78
N GLN A 220 -15.10 -1.19 9.47
CA GLN A 220 -14.14 -1.93 8.65
C GLN A 220 -13.55 -0.99 7.61
N PHE A 221 -12.22 -0.92 7.58
CA PHE A 221 -11.52 -0.23 6.50
C PHE A 221 -11.50 -1.11 5.26
N CYS A 222 -11.67 -0.49 4.11
CA CYS A 222 -11.58 -1.10 2.80
C CYS A 222 -10.18 -1.69 2.61
N GLN A 223 -10.15 -2.99 2.32
CA GLN A 223 -8.93 -3.69 1.91
C GLN A 223 -8.88 -3.96 0.40
N TRP A 224 -10.02 -3.88 -0.29
CA TRP A 224 -10.13 -4.21 -1.70
C TRP A 224 -9.70 -3.04 -2.61
N THR A 225 -9.46 -1.83 -2.06
CA THR A 225 -8.70 -0.75 -2.71
C THR A 225 -7.82 -0.03 -1.69
N ILE A 226 -6.52 0.07 -1.97
CA ILE A 226 -5.53 0.71 -1.10
C ILE A 226 -4.50 1.43 -1.97
N GLN A 227 -4.13 2.67 -1.61
CA GLN A 227 -2.96 3.35 -2.18
C GLN A 227 -1.88 3.52 -1.13
N SER A 228 -0.64 3.12 -1.42
CA SER A 228 0.46 3.15 -0.44
C SER A 228 1.82 3.48 -1.04
N LYS A 229 2.69 4.10 -0.24
CA LYS A 229 4.13 4.12 -0.46
C LYS A 229 4.74 2.78 -0.01
N PRO A 230 5.80 2.29 -0.68
CA PRO A 230 6.45 1.04 -0.28
C PRO A 230 6.98 1.13 1.15
N GLY A 231 6.99 0.00 1.87
CA GLY A 231 7.52 -0.08 3.22
C GLY A 231 6.59 0.38 4.35
N HIS A 232 5.38 0.91 4.04
CA HIS A 232 4.50 1.54 5.04
C HIS A 232 4.28 0.65 6.30
N PRO A 233 4.38 1.20 7.52
CA PRO A 233 4.28 0.43 8.76
C PRO A 233 3.04 -0.44 8.94
N ILE A 234 1.86 0.04 8.51
CA ILE A 234 0.61 -0.74 8.54
C ILE A 234 0.74 -2.00 7.68
N LEU A 235 1.27 -1.88 6.47
CA LEU A 235 1.47 -3.02 5.55
C LEU A 235 2.48 -4.01 6.12
N ARG A 236 3.54 -3.52 6.75
CA ARG A 236 4.52 -4.36 7.44
C ARG A 236 3.89 -5.16 8.58
N ASP A 237 3.04 -4.52 9.38
CA ASP A 237 2.37 -5.19 10.50
C ASP A 237 1.39 -6.26 10.01
N VAL A 238 0.51 -5.94 9.05
CA VAL A 238 -0.47 -6.91 8.54
C VAL A 238 0.21 -8.09 7.85
N VAL A 239 1.29 -7.86 7.08
CA VAL A 239 2.07 -8.93 6.44
C VAL A 239 2.69 -9.87 7.48
N ALA A 240 3.31 -9.31 8.52
CA ALA A 240 3.90 -10.11 9.58
C ALA A 240 2.84 -10.92 10.35
N ASN A 241 1.72 -10.29 10.71
CA ASN A 241 0.61 -10.96 11.39
C ASN A 241 0.04 -12.12 10.58
N ILE A 242 -0.26 -11.89 9.29
CA ILE A 242 -0.80 -12.95 8.43
C ILE A 242 0.21 -14.09 8.28
N THR A 243 1.52 -13.79 8.15
CA THR A 243 2.57 -14.81 8.06
C THR A 243 2.61 -15.68 9.31
N GLU A 244 2.74 -15.05 10.48
CA GLU A 244 2.85 -15.71 11.78
C GLU A 244 1.60 -16.57 12.05
N GLU A 245 0.41 -16.03 11.77
CA GLU A 245 -0.85 -16.73 11.95
C GLU A 245 -1.05 -17.88 10.95
N ALA A 246 -0.63 -17.71 9.69
CA ALA A 246 -0.66 -18.78 8.68
C ALA A 246 0.16 -19.99 9.14
N LEU A 247 1.40 -19.73 9.59
CA LEU A 247 2.32 -20.78 10.04
C LEU A 247 1.85 -21.45 11.33
N ARG A 248 1.27 -20.68 12.25
CA ARG A 248 0.62 -21.22 13.46
C ARG A 248 -0.57 -22.12 13.10
N MET A 249 -1.47 -21.67 12.23
CA MET A 249 -2.60 -22.50 11.79
C MET A 249 -2.16 -23.73 10.98
N LYS A 250 -1.08 -23.62 10.22
CA LYS A 250 -0.46 -24.74 9.49
C LYS A 250 0.07 -25.79 10.47
N SER A 251 0.86 -25.39 11.47
CA SER A 251 1.42 -26.32 12.46
C SER A 251 0.34 -26.99 13.33
N GLU A 252 -0.75 -26.28 13.59
CA GLU A 252 -1.94 -26.83 14.30
C GLU A 252 -2.86 -27.67 13.40
N GLY A 253 -2.55 -27.82 12.10
CA GLY A 253 -3.38 -28.56 11.14
C GLY A 253 -4.78 -27.93 10.93
N LYS A 254 -4.94 -26.64 11.21
CA LYS A 254 -6.19 -25.87 11.07
C LYS A 254 -6.34 -25.21 9.70
N LEU A 255 -5.23 -24.96 9.01
CA LEU A 255 -5.21 -24.33 7.68
C LEU A 255 -5.68 -25.30 6.58
N LYS A 256 -6.99 -25.60 6.57
CA LYS A 256 -7.65 -26.56 5.67
C LYS A 256 -8.89 -25.94 5.07
N LYS A 257 -9.17 -26.21 3.78
CA LYS A 257 -10.27 -25.61 3.01
C LYS A 257 -11.62 -25.59 3.75
N ASN A 258 -12.00 -26.70 4.38
CA ASN A 258 -13.26 -26.86 5.11
C ASN A 258 -13.34 -26.13 6.47
N LYS A 259 -12.26 -25.46 6.91
CA LYS A 259 -12.19 -24.70 8.16
C LYS A 259 -12.01 -23.20 7.95
N MET A 260 -12.01 -22.73 6.69
CA MET A 260 -11.65 -21.35 6.37
C MET A 260 -12.82 -20.38 6.19
N ASP A 261 -14.05 -20.85 5.97
CA ASP A 261 -15.15 -19.99 5.48
C ASP A 261 -15.49 -18.81 6.41
N LYS A 262 -15.47 -19.00 7.74
CA LYS A 262 -15.68 -17.92 8.72
C LYS A 262 -14.39 -17.19 9.12
N THR A 263 -13.24 -17.81 8.88
CA THR A 263 -11.93 -17.26 9.27
C THR A 263 -11.30 -16.41 8.19
N ILE A 264 -11.73 -16.45 6.91
CA ILE A 264 -11.21 -15.57 5.85
C ILE A 264 -11.25 -14.10 6.29
N VAL A 265 -12.40 -13.64 6.79
CA VAL A 265 -12.62 -12.24 7.20
C VAL A 265 -11.68 -11.82 8.34
N GLU A 266 -11.43 -12.72 9.29
CA GLU A 266 -10.56 -12.49 10.45
C GLU A 266 -9.07 -12.68 10.16
N PHE A 267 -8.73 -13.55 9.21
CA PHE A 267 -7.36 -14.00 8.98
C PHE A 267 -6.60 -13.16 7.95
N THR A 268 -7.11 -13.05 6.72
CA THR A 268 -6.49 -12.26 5.64
C THR A 268 -7.36 -11.08 5.22
N GLY A 269 -8.63 -11.09 5.64
CA GLY A 269 -9.65 -10.16 5.20
C GLY A 269 -9.68 -8.83 5.97
N PRO A 270 -10.82 -8.12 5.95
CA PRO A 270 -10.90 -6.75 6.43
C PRO A 270 -10.72 -6.62 7.96
N ALA A 271 -10.86 -7.69 8.76
CA ALA A 271 -10.72 -7.57 10.21
C ALA A 271 -9.25 -7.41 10.63
N VAL A 272 -8.34 -8.29 10.16
CA VAL A 272 -6.90 -8.17 10.45
C VAL A 272 -6.33 -6.85 9.91
N TRP A 273 -6.86 -6.39 8.77
CA TRP A 273 -6.50 -5.10 8.17
C TRP A 273 -6.91 -3.95 9.08
N THR A 274 -8.16 -3.94 9.50
CA THR A 274 -8.71 -2.91 10.39
C THR A 274 -7.95 -2.86 11.71
N ASP A 275 -7.66 -4.02 12.30
CA ASP A 275 -6.91 -4.10 13.54
C ASP A 275 -5.46 -3.62 13.36
N SER A 276 -4.84 -3.86 12.20
CA SER A 276 -3.48 -3.37 11.90
C SER A 276 -3.44 -1.85 11.79
N ILE A 277 -4.48 -1.24 11.22
CA ILE A 277 -4.62 0.22 11.13
C ILE A 277 -4.78 0.82 12.55
N PHE A 278 -5.69 0.28 13.36
CA PHE A 278 -5.87 0.78 14.73
C PHE A 278 -4.64 0.55 15.61
N ARG A 279 -3.93 -0.57 15.46
CA ARG A 279 -2.64 -0.77 16.14
C ARG A 279 -1.64 0.30 15.75
N TYR A 280 -1.55 0.66 14.48
CA TYR A 280 -0.67 1.74 14.03
C TYR A 280 -1.06 3.09 14.62
N PHE A 281 -2.34 3.48 14.52
CA PHE A 281 -2.84 4.75 15.06
C PHE A 281 -2.63 4.93 16.57
N ASN A 282 -2.49 3.83 17.31
CA ASN A 282 -2.25 3.84 18.75
C ASN A 282 -0.82 3.42 19.13
N ASN A 283 0.12 3.41 18.17
CA ASN A 283 1.47 2.96 18.40
C ASN A 283 2.38 4.12 18.87
N PRO A 284 2.94 4.05 20.10
CA PRO A 284 3.77 5.12 20.65
C PRO A 284 5.12 5.29 19.93
N ASN A 285 5.53 4.34 19.07
CA ASN A 285 6.73 4.49 18.25
C ASN A 285 6.52 5.42 17.06
N TYR A 286 5.27 5.70 16.69
CA TYR A 286 4.92 6.58 15.56
C TYR A 286 4.20 7.86 16.00
N PHE A 287 3.50 7.82 17.13
CA PHE A 287 2.69 8.92 17.63
C PHE A 287 3.06 9.30 19.06
N ASP A 288 3.14 10.60 19.35
CA ASP A 288 3.21 11.08 20.73
C ASP A 288 1.83 10.89 21.38
N MET A 289 1.68 9.80 22.13
CA MET A 289 0.44 9.46 22.85
C MET A 289 0.29 10.22 24.18
N GLY A 290 0.98 11.36 24.33
CA GLY A 290 0.63 12.45 25.25
C GLY A 290 0.14 12.00 26.62
N ARG A 291 1.05 11.59 27.51
CA ARG A 291 0.79 11.56 28.97
C ARG A 291 1.06 12.90 29.64
N ARG A 292 1.29 13.97 28.86
CA ARG A 292 1.94 15.20 29.36
C ARG A 292 1.02 16.13 30.16
N ASP A 293 -0.30 16.06 29.99
CA ASP A 293 -1.21 17.07 30.57
C ASP A 293 -2.30 16.48 31.49
N GLY A 294 -2.16 15.23 31.95
CA GLY A 294 -3.15 14.58 32.83
C GLY A 294 -4.48 14.20 32.15
N ASN A 295 -4.77 14.73 30.96
CA ASN A 295 -5.79 14.23 30.05
C ASN A 295 -5.17 13.18 29.13
N SER A 296 -5.48 11.91 29.37
CA SER A 296 -5.18 10.83 28.43
C SER A 296 -5.77 11.19 27.05
N THR A 297 -4.95 11.32 26.02
CA THR A 297 -5.47 11.26 24.65
C THR A 297 -6.21 9.93 24.51
N SER A 298 -7.52 9.98 24.25
CA SER A 298 -8.34 8.78 24.12
C SER A 298 -7.81 7.91 22.98
N GLU A 299 -7.73 6.60 23.21
CA GLU A 299 -7.39 5.60 22.19
C GLU A 299 -8.18 5.86 20.90
N ILE A 300 -7.47 5.94 19.76
CA ILE A 300 -8.08 6.11 18.44
C ILE A 300 -8.83 4.81 18.10
N GLY A 301 -10.13 4.79 18.34
CA GLY A 301 -11.05 3.72 17.95
C GLY A 301 -12.11 4.16 16.94
N TYR A 302 -13.07 3.27 16.65
CA TYR A 302 -14.13 3.47 15.63
C TYR A 302 -14.91 4.79 15.77
N LYS A 303 -15.08 5.31 16.99
CA LYS A 303 -15.80 6.57 17.25
C LYS A 303 -15.17 7.79 16.57
N HIS A 304 -13.90 7.70 16.18
CA HIS A 304 -13.18 8.77 15.47
C HIS A 304 -13.51 8.83 13.98
N PHE A 305 -14.16 7.79 13.44
CA PHE A 305 -14.39 7.59 12.00
C PHE A 305 -15.85 7.35 11.65
N THR A 306 -16.70 6.99 12.62
CA THR A 306 -18.11 6.70 12.36
C THR A 306 -18.86 7.96 11.93
N GLY A 307 -19.71 7.84 10.91
CA GLY A 307 -20.46 8.96 10.31
C GLY A 307 -19.61 9.96 9.54
N MET A 308 -18.38 9.61 9.18
CA MET A 308 -17.49 10.51 8.45
C MET A 308 -17.98 10.76 7.01
N VAL A 309 -18.10 12.03 6.63
CA VAL A 309 -18.55 12.48 5.29
C VAL A 309 -17.44 13.15 4.45
N ALA A 310 -16.29 13.41 5.06
CA ALA A 310 -15.12 14.02 4.42
C ALA A 310 -13.85 13.30 4.88
N GLN A 311 -12.78 13.36 4.08
CA GLN A 311 -11.51 12.73 4.43
C GLN A 311 -10.92 13.25 5.74
N LYS A 312 -10.24 12.36 6.48
CA LYS A 312 -9.58 12.65 7.75
C LYS A 312 -8.13 12.16 7.73
N ALA A 313 -7.21 13.03 8.15
CA ALA A 313 -5.80 12.66 8.33
C ALA A 313 -5.55 12.13 9.76
N VAL A 314 -4.77 11.06 9.87
CA VAL A 314 -4.23 10.52 11.12
C VAL A 314 -2.78 10.16 10.88
N GLY A 315 -1.86 11.00 11.35
CA GLY A 315 -0.45 10.91 10.97
C GLY A 315 -0.25 11.08 9.47
N ASP A 316 0.43 10.10 8.87
CA ASP A 316 0.67 10.01 7.43
C ASP A 316 -0.42 9.22 6.68
N VAL A 317 -1.55 8.92 7.32
CA VAL A 317 -2.65 8.18 6.71
C VAL A 317 -3.84 9.09 6.44
N ILE A 318 -4.36 9.06 5.21
CA ILE A 318 -5.67 9.63 4.89
C ILE A 318 -6.72 8.53 4.91
N VAL A 319 -7.76 8.73 5.73
CA VAL A 319 -8.95 7.91 5.77
C VAL A 319 -10.07 8.61 5.01
N LEU A 320 -10.64 7.92 4.03
CA LEU A 320 -11.72 8.40 3.18
C LEU A 320 -13.08 7.88 3.69
N PRO A 321 -14.16 8.66 3.53
CA PRO A 321 -15.50 8.27 3.98
C PRO A 321 -16.01 7.07 3.19
N ILE A 322 -17.05 6.41 3.71
CA ILE A 322 -17.63 5.23 3.04
C ILE A 322 -18.07 5.52 1.61
N THR A 323 -18.60 6.72 1.35
CA THR A 323 -18.95 7.19 0.00
C THR A 323 -17.79 7.13 -0.99
N SER A 324 -16.53 7.24 -0.54
CA SER A 324 -15.40 7.26 -1.46
C SER A 324 -15.13 5.94 -2.14
N PHE A 325 -15.21 4.83 -1.40
CA PHE A 325 -14.92 3.50 -1.93
C PHE A 325 -16.18 2.61 -2.01
N SER A 326 -17.22 2.88 -1.24
CA SER A 326 -18.47 2.12 -1.29
C SER A 326 -19.68 3.00 -1.66
N PRO A 327 -19.65 3.84 -2.71
CA PRO A 327 -20.82 4.60 -3.12
C PRO A 327 -21.92 3.66 -3.65
N GLY A 328 -23.19 4.05 -3.48
CA GLY A 328 -24.35 3.34 -4.02
C GLY A 328 -24.72 2.04 -3.28
N VAL A 329 -24.08 1.74 -2.13
CA VAL A 329 -24.47 0.58 -1.30
C VAL A 329 -25.76 0.82 -0.51
N ARG A 330 -26.26 2.08 -0.47
CA ARG A 330 -27.54 2.49 0.15
C ARG A 330 -27.69 2.10 1.62
N GLN A 331 -26.58 2.04 2.33
CA GLN A 331 -26.51 1.73 3.75
C GLN A 331 -25.38 2.53 4.40
N MET A 332 -25.44 2.70 5.73
CA MET A 332 -24.35 3.28 6.53
C MET A 332 -23.97 4.72 6.12
N GLY A 333 -24.91 5.46 5.53
CA GLY A 333 -24.67 6.84 5.08
C GLY A 333 -23.85 6.97 3.80
N ALA A 334 -23.66 5.90 3.02
CA ALA A 334 -23.02 5.99 1.72
C ALA A 334 -23.92 6.69 0.68
N GLU A 335 -23.36 7.68 0.00
CA GLU A 335 -24.03 8.44 -1.07
C GLU A 335 -23.92 7.70 -2.42
N GLU A 336 -24.61 8.22 -3.44
CA GLU A 336 -24.63 7.64 -4.79
C GLU A 336 -23.30 7.84 -5.57
N PRO A 337 -23.03 7.03 -6.61
CA PRO A 337 -21.76 7.10 -7.40
C PRO A 337 -21.46 8.43 -8.06
N GLU A 338 -22.45 9.30 -8.26
CA GLU A 338 -22.28 10.64 -8.84
C GLU A 338 -21.79 11.66 -7.80
N HIS A 339 -21.77 11.29 -6.52
CA HIS A 339 -21.36 12.19 -5.44
C HIS A 339 -19.89 12.63 -5.59
N PRO A 340 -19.52 13.90 -5.31
CA PRO A 340 -18.14 14.37 -5.49
C PRO A 340 -17.09 13.59 -4.70
N MET A 341 -17.47 13.00 -3.57
CA MET A 341 -16.59 12.14 -2.77
C MET A 341 -16.50 10.70 -3.28
N ALA A 342 -17.29 10.28 -4.28
CA ALA A 342 -17.25 8.93 -4.84
C ALA A 342 -16.05 8.77 -5.80
N PHE A 343 -15.13 7.87 -5.47
CA PHE A 343 -13.85 7.72 -6.16
C PHE A 343 -13.67 6.34 -6.78
N VAL A 344 -14.17 5.31 -6.11
CA VAL A 344 -14.12 3.92 -6.56
C VAL A 344 -15.46 3.28 -6.26
N LYS A 345 -15.98 2.46 -7.18
CA LYS A 345 -17.22 1.72 -6.99
C LYS A 345 -16.96 0.22 -7.10
N HIS A 346 -17.28 -0.51 -6.04
CA HIS A 346 -17.19 -1.96 -6.01
C HIS A 346 -18.51 -2.60 -6.47
N ASN A 347 -18.45 -3.63 -7.34
CA ASN A 347 -19.65 -4.28 -7.87
C ASN A 347 -20.10 -5.52 -7.08
N PHE A 348 -19.35 -5.91 -6.03
CA PHE A 348 -19.66 -6.98 -5.08
C PHE A 348 -20.10 -8.30 -5.73
N GLN A 349 -19.52 -8.66 -6.88
CA GLN A 349 -19.95 -9.84 -7.63
C GLN A 349 -19.67 -11.14 -6.86
N GLY A 350 -18.92 -11.07 -5.76
CA GLY A 350 -18.58 -12.24 -4.95
C GLY A 350 -17.89 -13.29 -5.81
N ALA A 351 -17.10 -12.86 -6.80
CA ALA A 351 -16.63 -13.72 -7.87
C ALA A 351 -15.66 -14.81 -7.38
N TRP A 352 -15.14 -14.67 -6.15
CA TRP A 352 -14.42 -15.70 -5.41
C TRP A 352 -15.32 -16.79 -4.78
N LYS A 353 -16.60 -16.51 -4.55
CA LYS A 353 -17.59 -17.45 -3.96
C LYS A 353 -18.08 -18.51 -4.95
N THR A 354 -17.76 -18.39 -6.23
CA THR A 354 -18.15 -19.37 -7.25
C THR A 354 -16.96 -20.20 -7.74
N PRO A 355 -16.82 -21.45 -7.28
CA PRO A 355 -16.17 -22.48 -8.08
C PRO A 355 -17.18 -22.91 -9.15
N LYS A 356 -17.15 -22.29 -10.32
CA LYS A 356 -17.90 -22.85 -11.46
C LYS A 356 -17.03 -23.96 -12.06
N ALA A 357 -17.46 -25.19 -11.74
CA ALA A 357 -17.24 -26.50 -12.37
C ALA A 357 -15.92 -26.72 -13.11
#